data_AF-A0A429S7F5-F1
#
_entry.id   AF-A0A429S7F5-F1
#
_cell.length_a   1.000
_cell.length_b   1.000
_cell.length_c   1.000
_cell.angle_alpha   90.00
_cell.angle_beta   90.00
_cell.angle_gamma   90.00
#
_symmetry.space_group_name_H-M   'P 1'
#
loop_
_entity.id
_entity.type
_entity.pdbx_description
1 polymer ?
#
loop_
_entity_poly.entity_id
_entity_poly.type
_entity_poly.pdbx_seq_one_letter_code
_entity_poly.pdbx_strand_id
1 'polypeptide(L)'
;MTQTPALPALWPAPLADGAVHATVTVPGSKSVTNRALVLAALAAEPGWVRRPLRSRDSQLMSDALRALGVGIEETVSSSSAEAGSGEAWRIIPAALHGPATVDVGNAGTVMRFLPPVATLAAGDIRFDGDPRSYERPLGQVIEALRALGARIDDGGRGALPLTVHGGGALEGGTVEIDASNSSQFVSALLLSAPRFNHGVEVRHVGATLPSLPHIKMTVEMLRAAGAQVDTPEAGGEKNVWRVAPGALLGRDMVVEPDLSNAQPFLAAAMVTGGTVTIPDWPRRTTQPGDALRSIFTEMGGSCELTDAGLVFTGTGTIHGIDVDLGDVGELTPGIAAVAALADSPSTLRGVAHLRLHETDRLAALTKEINELGGDVTETADGLHIRPRRLHGGVFHTYDDHRMATAGAVIGLATPGVQIENVATTAKTLPDFPRMWADMLAGAGE
;
A
#
# COMPACT_ATOMS: atom_id res chain seq x y z
N MET A 1 12.83 36.11 1.99
CA MET A 1 12.10 35.94 3.26
C MET A 1 12.06 34.45 3.54
N THR A 2 12.90 33.99 4.47
CA THR A 2 12.89 32.61 4.94
C THR A 2 11.58 32.40 5.69
N GLN A 3 10.64 31.66 5.09
CA GLN A 3 9.46 31.20 5.81
C GLN A 3 9.94 30.34 6.98
N THR A 4 9.65 30.76 8.20
CA THR A 4 9.71 29.88 9.37
C THR A 4 8.81 28.68 9.05
N PRO A 5 9.30 27.43 9.05
CA PRO A 5 8.43 26.29 8.84
C PRO A 5 7.34 26.33 9.91
N ALA A 6 6.07 26.32 9.47
CA ALA A 6 4.95 26.25 10.39
C ALA A 6 5.15 24.99 11.26
N LEU A 7 5.00 25.14 12.59
CA LEU A 7 5.03 23.98 13.47
C LEU A 7 3.99 22.96 12.97
N PRO A 8 4.36 21.68 12.82
CA PRO A 8 3.45 20.68 12.30
C PRO A 8 2.21 20.58 13.20
N ALA A 9 1.03 20.48 12.60
CA ALA A 9 -0.23 20.44 13.33
C ALA A 9 -0.30 19.18 14.20
N LEU A 10 -0.55 19.35 15.50
CA LEU A 10 -0.77 18.25 16.44
C LEU A 10 -2.27 17.93 16.50
N TRP A 11 -2.62 16.68 16.21
CA TRP A 11 -3.99 16.18 16.29
C TRP A 11 -4.17 15.37 17.58
N PRO A 12 -5.10 15.75 18.48
CA PRO A 12 -5.30 15.02 19.72
C PRO A 12 -5.94 13.66 19.41
N ALA A 13 -5.22 12.57 19.70
CA ALA A 13 -5.77 11.23 19.54
C ALA A 13 -6.86 11.01 20.60
N PRO A 14 -8.12 10.70 20.21
CA PRO A 14 -9.19 10.51 21.17
C PRO A 14 -8.93 9.32 22.10
N LEU A 15 -9.19 9.52 23.39
CA LEU A 15 -9.32 8.43 24.35
C LEU A 15 -10.71 7.80 24.18
N ALA A 16 -10.79 6.48 24.13
CA ALA A 16 -12.08 5.80 24.13
C ALA A 16 -12.73 5.89 25.52
N ASP A 17 -14.01 6.24 25.57
CA ASP A 17 -14.84 6.31 26.78
C ASP A 17 -15.66 5.04 27.02
N GLY A 18 -15.67 4.11 26.05
CA GLY A 18 -16.36 2.83 26.09
C GLY A 18 -15.96 1.89 24.96
N ALA A 19 -16.68 0.78 24.85
CA ALA A 19 -16.51 -0.19 23.76
C ALA A 19 -17.03 0.39 22.44
N VAL A 20 -16.21 0.32 21.38
CA VAL A 20 -16.58 0.86 20.06
C VAL A 20 -17.52 -0.10 19.34
N HIS A 21 -18.70 0.37 18.95
CA HIS A 21 -19.65 -0.37 18.12
C HIS A 21 -19.92 0.39 16.83
N ALA A 22 -19.35 -0.07 15.70
CA ALA A 22 -19.44 0.69 14.46
C ALA A 22 -19.46 -0.18 13.20
N THR A 23 -20.04 0.34 12.14
CA THR A 23 -19.82 -0.16 10.77
C THR A 23 -19.00 0.88 10.01
N VAL A 24 -17.83 0.48 9.51
CA VAL A 24 -16.89 1.39 8.85
C VAL A 24 -16.66 0.95 7.41
N THR A 25 -17.16 1.75 6.46
CA THR A 25 -16.85 1.58 5.03
C THR A 25 -15.46 2.14 4.74
N VAL A 26 -14.50 1.25 4.49
CA VAL A 26 -13.13 1.61 4.12
C VAL A 26 -13.06 1.88 2.60
N PRO A 27 -12.35 2.93 2.14
CA PRO A 27 -12.23 3.21 0.71
C PRO A 27 -11.45 2.11 -0.02
N GLY A 28 -11.43 2.19 -1.35
CA GLY A 28 -10.77 1.22 -2.21
C GLY A 28 -9.28 1.03 -1.91
N SER A 29 -8.75 -0.14 -2.26
CA SER A 29 -7.34 -0.50 -2.11
C SER A 29 -6.44 0.34 -3.02
N LYS A 30 -5.43 1.01 -2.43
CA LYS A 30 -4.41 1.72 -3.23
C LYS A 30 -3.69 0.75 -4.17
N SER A 31 -3.28 -0.40 -3.64
CA SER A 31 -2.49 -1.39 -4.38
C SER A 31 -3.26 -1.96 -5.58
N VAL A 32 -4.57 -2.16 -5.45
CA VAL A 32 -5.43 -2.59 -6.55
C VAL A 32 -5.70 -1.43 -7.50
N THR A 33 -6.06 -0.25 -7.00
CA THR A 33 -6.35 0.94 -7.83
C THR A 33 -5.20 1.24 -8.78
N ASN A 34 -3.97 1.37 -8.27
CA ASN A 34 -2.83 1.74 -9.09
C ASN A 34 -2.44 0.67 -10.12
N ARG A 35 -2.65 -0.63 -9.82
CA ARG A 35 -2.48 -1.70 -10.80
C ARG A 35 -3.56 -1.68 -11.87
N ALA A 36 -4.81 -1.44 -11.47
CA ALA A 36 -5.94 -1.34 -12.39
C ALA A 36 -5.74 -0.19 -13.37
N LEU A 37 -5.27 0.98 -12.89
CA LEU A 37 -4.94 2.12 -13.74
C LEU A 37 -3.86 1.80 -14.78
N VAL A 38 -2.77 1.15 -14.37
CA VAL A 38 -1.69 0.76 -15.30
C VAL A 38 -2.19 -0.26 -16.33
N LEU A 39 -2.88 -1.32 -15.90
CA LEU A 39 -3.39 -2.34 -16.81
C LEU A 39 -4.43 -1.78 -17.78
N ALA A 40 -5.34 -0.94 -17.29
CA ALA A 40 -6.34 -0.29 -18.11
C ALA A 40 -5.69 0.69 -19.10
N ALA A 41 -4.64 1.43 -18.72
CA ALA A 41 -3.90 2.31 -19.63
C ALA A 41 -3.16 1.55 -20.74
N LEU A 42 -2.71 0.32 -20.45
CA LEU A 42 -2.02 -0.55 -21.40
C LEU A 42 -2.96 -1.47 -22.19
N ALA A 43 -4.27 -1.39 -21.99
CA ALA A 43 -5.26 -2.19 -22.69
C ALA A 43 -5.41 -1.80 -24.17
N ALA A 44 -6.01 -2.69 -24.97
CA ALA A 44 -6.32 -2.46 -26.36
C ALA A 44 -7.61 -1.64 -26.58
N GLU A 45 -8.47 -1.58 -25.56
CA GLU A 45 -9.78 -0.93 -25.61
C GLU A 45 -10.09 -0.23 -24.27
N PRO A 46 -11.00 0.75 -24.25
CA PRO A 46 -11.40 1.42 -23.02
C PRO A 46 -11.95 0.47 -21.96
N GLY A 47 -11.68 0.80 -20.69
CA GLY A 47 -12.14 0.05 -19.53
C GLY A 47 -12.64 0.96 -18.42
N TRP A 48 -13.05 0.35 -17.31
CA TRP A 48 -13.53 1.05 -16.12
C TRP A 48 -12.77 0.55 -14.89
N VAL A 49 -12.39 1.49 -14.03
CA VAL A 49 -11.97 1.20 -12.66
C VAL A 49 -13.10 1.68 -11.75
N ARG A 50 -13.80 0.74 -11.10
CA ARG A 50 -14.91 1.02 -10.19
C ARG A 50 -14.42 1.10 -8.77
N ARG A 51 -14.99 2.05 -8.01
CA ARG A 51 -14.62 2.36 -6.64
C ARG A 51 -13.09 2.59 -6.48
N PRO A 52 -12.44 3.32 -7.41
CA PRO A 52 -11.02 3.59 -7.27
C PRO A 52 -10.78 4.32 -5.95
N LEU A 53 -9.65 4.06 -5.32
CA LEU A 53 -9.21 4.92 -4.23
C LEU A 53 -8.92 6.30 -4.81
N ARG A 54 -9.54 7.36 -4.28
CA ARG A 54 -9.07 8.73 -4.47
C ARG A 54 -8.18 9.11 -3.30
N SER A 55 -6.88 9.20 -3.56
CA SER A 55 -5.83 9.51 -2.58
C SER A 55 -4.67 10.21 -3.28
N ARG A 56 -3.70 10.73 -2.53
CA ARG A 56 -2.50 11.33 -3.16
C ARG A 56 -1.80 10.34 -4.11
N ASP A 57 -1.60 9.09 -3.69
CA ASP A 57 -0.86 8.10 -4.49
C ASP A 57 -1.60 7.71 -5.79
N SER A 58 -2.93 7.64 -5.77
CA SER A 58 -3.72 7.31 -6.97
C SER A 58 -3.93 8.51 -7.89
N GLN A 59 -3.97 9.72 -7.34
CA GLN A 59 -3.97 10.95 -8.13
C GLN A 59 -2.64 11.14 -8.86
N LEU A 60 -1.49 10.91 -8.19
CA LEU A 60 -0.18 10.93 -8.83
C LEU A 60 -0.09 9.90 -9.97
N MET A 61 -0.67 8.70 -9.78
CA MET A 61 -0.75 7.69 -10.83
C MET A 61 -1.61 8.14 -12.02
N SER A 62 -2.82 8.66 -11.78
CA SER A 62 -3.72 9.08 -12.86
C SER A 62 -3.18 10.29 -13.62
N ASP A 63 -2.61 11.28 -12.93
CA ASP A 63 -2.03 12.47 -13.54
C ASP A 63 -0.80 12.13 -14.38
N ALA A 64 0.03 11.19 -13.94
CA ALA A 64 1.15 10.69 -14.72
C ALA A 64 0.70 9.95 -15.99
N LEU A 65 -0.33 9.12 -15.90
CA LEU A 65 -0.90 8.45 -17.08
C LEU A 65 -1.53 9.45 -18.07
N ARG A 66 -2.20 10.50 -17.57
CA ARG A 66 -2.68 11.62 -18.41
C ARG A 66 -1.54 12.34 -19.11
N ALA A 67 -0.45 12.61 -18.40
CA ALA A 67 0.74 13.26 -18.96
C ALA A 67 1.37 12.42 -20.08
N LEU A 68 1.21 11.09 -20.04
CA LEU A 68 1.64 10.17 -21.10
C LEU A 68 0.61 10.01 -22.24
N GLY A 69 -0.53 10.71 -22.19
CA GLY A 69 -1.54 10.74 -23.26
C GLY A 69 -2.78 9.88 -23.00
N VAL A 70 -2.88 9.19 -21.85
CA VAL A 70 -4.06 8.35 -21.53
C VAL A 70 -5.26 9.23 -21.18
N GLY A 71 -6.42 8.94 -21.76
CA GLY A 71 -7.68 9.57 -21.35
C GLY A 71 -8.20 8.97 -20.05
N ILE A 72 -8.48 9.80 -19.04
CA ILE A 72 -9.08 9.36 -17.77
C ILE A 72 -10.26 10.28 -17.45
N GLU A 73 -11.47 9.76 -17.65
CA GLU A 73 -12.74 10.43 -17.33
C GLU A 73 -13.20 9.98 -15.94
N GLU A 74 -13.17 10.91 -14.97
CA GLU A 74 -13.60 10.63 -13.60
C GLU A 74 -15.09 10.93 -13.47
N THR A 75 -15.90 9.94 -13.10
CA THR A 75 -17.34 10.14 -12.84
C THR A 75 -17.60 10.18 -11.34
N VAL A 76 -18.23 11.27 -10.88
CA VAL A 76 -18.74 11.41 -9.51
C VAL A 76 -20.12 10.77 -9.46
N SER A 77 -20.25 9.69 -8.67
CA SER A 77 -21.57 9.19 -8.31
C SER A 77 -22.18 10.13 -7.27
N SER A 78 -23.39 10.63 -7.52
CA SER A 78 -24.09 11.55 -6.63
C SER A 78 -24.41 10.91 -5.26
N SER A 79 -24.63 11.73 -4.23
CA SER A 79 -25.00 11.33 -2.87
C SER A 79 -26.36 10.60 -2.72
N SER A 80 -26.93 10.13 -3.82
CA SER A 80 -28.24 9.48 -3.94
C SER A 80 -28.18 8.14 -4.65
N ALA A 81 -26.98 7.63 -4.90
CA ALA A 81 -26.76 6.44 -5.70
C ALA A 81 -26.91 5.19 -4.82
N GLU A 82 -27.79 4.28 -5.23
CA GLU A 82 -28.04 2.99 -4.56
C GLU A 82 -26.72 2.25 -4.31
N ALA A 83 -26.65 1.50 -3.20
CA ALA A 83 -25.50 0.70 -2.79
C ALA A 83 -24.94 -0.10 -3.99
N GLY A 84 -23.83 0.37 -4.56
CA GLY A 84 -23.21 -0.22 -5.76
C GLY A 84 -22.82 0.78 -6.85
N SER A 85 -23.38 2.00 -6.88
CA SER A 85 -22.90 3.05 -7.78
C SER A 85 -21.90 3.96 -7.05
N GLY A 86 -20.70 3.43 -6.83
CA GLY A 86 -19.56 4.24 -6.36
C GLY A 86 -18.94 5.06 -7.49
N GLU A 87 -17.95 5.89 -7.12
CA GLU A 87 -17.06 6.54 -8.07
C GLU A 87 -16.53 5.55 -9.12
N ALA A 88 -16.44 5.97 -10.39
CA ALA A 88 -15.92 5.15 -11.46
C ALA A 88 -15.09 5.99 -12.41
N TRP A 89 -13.91 5.49 -12.79
CA TRP A 89 -13.03 6.16 -13.75
C TRP A 89 -13.01 5.37 -15.04
N ARG A 90 -13.35 6.02 -16.15
CA ARG A 90 -13.22 5.44 -17.48
C ARG A 90 -11.82 5.71 -17.98
N ILE A 91 -11.10 4.64 -18.31
CA ILE A 91 -9.74 4.72 -18.85
C ILE A 91 -9.82 4.48 -20.36
N ILE A 92 -9.27 5.41 -21.13
CA ILE A 92 -9.27 5.41 -22.59
C ILE A 92 -7.80 5.29 -23.02
N PRO A 93 -7.33 4.08 -23.36
CA PRO A 93 -5.97 3.86 -23.85
C PRO A 93 -5.66 4.69 -25.09
N ALA A 94 -4.42 5.16 -25.18
CA ALA A 94 -3.90 5.87 -26.34
C ALA A 94 -2.45 5.47 -26.58
N ALA A 95 -1.90 5.86 -27.73
CA ALA A 95 -0.46 5.76 -27.95
C ALA A 95 0.26 6.65 -26.93
N LEU A 96 1.13 6.04 -26.11
CA LEU A 96 1.86 6.76 -25.07
C LEU A 96 2.93 7.65 -25.70
N HIS A 97 3.06 8.89 -25.23
CA HIS A 97 4.02 9.83 -25.80
C HIS A 97 4.63 10.79 -24.76
N GLY A 98 5.81 11.29 -25.09
CA GLY A 98 6.46 12.41 -24.45
C GLY A 98 6.59 13.63 -25.40
N PRO A 99 7.30 14.69 -24.98
CA PRO A 99 7.93 14.82 -23.67
C PRO A 99 6.90 14.92 -22.54
N ALA A 100 7.15 14.27 -21.41
CA ALA A 100 6.32 14.40 -20.21
C ALA A 100 7.16 14.42 -18.95
N THR A 101 6.63 15.05 -17.89
CA THR A 101 7.20 14.99 -16.54
C THR A 101 6.21 14.31 -15.62
N VAL A 102 6.68 13.31 -14.88
CA VAL A 102 5.94 12.57 -13.88
C VAL A 102 6.45 12.98 -12.50
N ASP A 103 5.56 13.55 -11.69
CA ASP A 103 5.77 13.66 -10.24
C ASP A 103 5.38 12.33 -9.59
N VAL A 104 6.33 11.70 -8.91
CA VAL A 104 6.09 10.44 -8.18
C VAL A 104 5.70 10.69 -6.72
N GLY A 105 5.81 11.93 -6.21
CA GLY A 105 5.71 12.24 -4.79
C GLY A 105 6.56 11.32 -3.93
N ASN A 106 5.95 10.67 -2.93
CA ASN A 106 6.53 9.54 -2.19
C ASN A 106 5.74 8.24 -2.48
N ALA A 107 5.10 8.15 -3.65
CA ALA A 107 4.25 7.04 -4.05
C ALA A 107 5.09 5.93 -4.67
N GLY A 108 5.29 4.86 -3.89
CA GLY A 108 6.16 3.77 -4.30
C GLY A 108 5.70 3.07 -5.59
N THR A 109 4.39 2.93 -5.77
CA THR A 109 3.83 2.34 -6.98
C THR A 109 4.07 3.20 -8.22
N VAL A 110 3.99 4.53 -8.10
CA VAL A 110 4.21 5.44 -9.24
C VAL A 110 5.67 5.35 -9.68
N MET A 111 6.61 5.48 -8.73
CA MET A 111 8.04 5.47 -9.05
C MET A 111 8.57 4.12 -9.56
N ARG A 112 7.90 2.98 -9.29
CA ARG A 112 8.31 1.67 -9.82
C ARG A 112 7.50 1.20 -11.02
N PHE A 113 6.18 1.45 -11.06
CA PHE A 113 5.33 0.87 -12.11
C PHE A 113 5.36 1.68 -13.40
N LEU A 114 5.59 3.00 -13.32
CA LEU A 114 5.56 3.85 -14.50
C LEU A 114 6.86 3.90 -15.32
N PRO A 115 8.09 3.70 -14.77
CA PRO A 115 9.27 3.59 -15.63
C PRO A 115 9.17 2.46 -16.68
N PRO A 116 8.69 1.24 -16.36
CA PRO A 116 8.38 0.23 -17.38
C PRO A 116 7.35 0.71 -18.41
N VAL A 117 6.27 1.37 -17.99
CA VAL A 117 5.25 1.94 -18.89
C VAL A 117 5.86 3.00 -19.82
N ALA A 118 6.72 3.86 -19.30
CA ALA A 118 7.38 4.93 -20.06
C ALA A 118 8.32 4.40 -21.16
N THR A 119 8.84 3.17 -21.04
CA THR A 119 9.62 2.55 -22.13
C THR A 119 8.78 2.34 -23.40
N LEU A 120 7.46 2.19 -23.25
CA LEU A 120 6.49 2.00 -24.32
C LEU A 120 6.02 3.34 -24.91
N ALA A 121 6.36 4.47 -24.31
CA ALA A 121 6.05 5.79 -24.84
C ALA A 121 7.03 6.16 -25.96
N ALA A 122 6.60 7.04 -26.88
CA ALA A 122 7.50 7.69 -27.82
C ALA A 122 7.98 9.05 -27.25
N GLY A 123 9.27 9.18 -26.92
CA GLY A 123 9.87 10.41 -26.43
C GLY A 123 10.33 10.37 -24.96
N ASP A 124 10.91 11.47 -24.49
CA ASP A 124 11.55 11.54 -23.18
C ASP A 124 10.54 11.72 -22.03
N ILE A 125 10.57 10.82 -21.06
CA ILE A 125 9.73 10.88 -19.86
C ILE A 125 10.62 11.09 -18.64
N ARG A 126 10.51 12.25 -17.99
CA ARG A 126 11.23 12.58 -16.76
C ARG A 126 10.43 12.18 -15.53
N PHE A 127 11.09 11.58 -14.54
CA PHE A 127 10.54 11.26 -13.22
C PHE A 127 11.28 12.04 -12.14
N ASP A 128 10.51 12.68 -11.26
CA ASP A 128 11.02 13.42 -10.09
C ASP A 128 10.00 13.26 -8.93
N GLY A 129 10.35 13.64 -7.71
CA GLY A 129 9.44 13.47 -6.58
C GLY A 129 9.88 14.14 -5.28
N ASP A 130 9.24 13.75 -4.18
CA ASP A 130 9.55 14.27 -2.84
C ASP A 130 10.98 13.87 -2.41
N PRO A 131 11.67 14.61 -1.51
CA PRO A 131 13.04 14.31 -1.11
C PRO A 131 13.27 12.86 -0.67
N ARG A 132 12.32 12.29 0.09
CA ARG A 132 12.39 10.90 0.56
C ARG A 132 12.38 9.88 -0.59
N SER A 133 11.80 10.20 -1.74
CA SER A 133 11.77 9.30 -2.90
C SER A 133 13.16 9.03 -3.48
N TYR A 134 14.12 9.93 -3.27
CA TYR A 134 15.51 9.79 -3.74
C TYR A 134 16.31 8.72 -2.97
N GLU A 135 15.89 8.43 -1.74
CA GLU A 135 16.52 7.43 -0.87
C GLU A 135 15.89 6.04 -1.01
N ARG A 136 14.77 5.95 -1.72
CA ARG A 136 13.99 4.72 -1.81
C ARG A 136 14.49 3.83 -2.95
N PRO A 137 14.59 2.50 -2.75
CA PRO A 137 15.15 1.59 -3.74
C PRO A 137 14.47 1.64 -5.11
N LEU A 138 15.25 1.83 -6.16
CA LEU A 138 14.81 1.84 -7.56
C LEU A 138 15.83 1.23 -8.54
N GLY A 139 17.11 1.22 -8.17
CA GLY A 139 18.21 0.75 -9.02
C GLY A 139 17.99 -0.62 -9.63
N GLN A 140 17.44 -1.57 -8.86
CA GLN A 140 17.15 -2.93 -9.36
C GLN A 140 16.14 -2.93 -10.53
N VAL A 141 15.15 -2.03 -10.51
CA VAL A 141 14.20 -1.88 -11.61
C VAL A 141 14.87 -1.19 -12.81
N ILE A 142 15.71 -0.17 -12.56
CA ILE A 142 16.44 0.54 -13.62
C ILE A 142 17.38 -0.42 -14.37
N GLU A 143 18.18 -1.19 -13.63
CA GLU A 143 19.10 -2.17 -14.21
C GLU A 143 18.35 -3.28 -14.95
N ALA A 144 17.23 -3.77 -14.38
CA ALA A 144 16.40 -4.74 -15.07
C ALA A 144 15.83 -4.20 -16.38
N LEU A 145 15.34 -2.96 -16.39
CA LEU A 145 14.84 -2.32 -17.61
C LEU A 145 15.95 -2.11 -18.65
N ARG A 146 17.15 -1.70 -18.22
CA ARG A 146 18.34 -1.59 -19.10
C ARG A 146 18.68 -2.94 -19.74
N ALA A 147 18.66 -4.02 -18.94
CA ALA A 147 18.89 -5.38 -19.43
C ALA A 147 17.82 -5.83 -20.44
N LEU A 148 16.58 -5.37 -20.29
CA LEU A 148 15.46 -5.60 -21.22
C LEU A 148 15.45 -4.65 -22.43
N GLY A 149 16.50 -3.81 -22.59
CA GLY A 149 16.69 -2.94 -23.75
C GLY A 149 16.27 -1.48 -23.58
N ALA A 150 15.89 -1.05 -22.38
CA ALA A 150 15.50 0.33 -22.12
C ALA A 150 16.72 1.27 -22.11
N ARG A 151 16.52 2.52 -22.55
CA ARG A 151 17.48 3.61 -22.39
C ARG A 151 17.01 4.53 -21.25
N ILE A 152 17.77 4.55 -20.17
CA ILE A 152 17.45 5.33 -18.97
C ILE A 152 18.67 6.13 -18.54
N ASP A 153 18.50 7.44 -18.37
CA ASP A 153 19.48 8.33 -17.73
C ASP A 153 19.04 8.65 -16.30
N ASP A 154 19.80 8.16 -15.33
CA ASP A 154 19.64 8.42 -13.89
C ASP A 154 20.90 9.09 -13.32
N GLY A 155 21.77 9.62 -14.19
CA GLY A 155 23.09 10.15 -13.83
C GLY A 155 23.96 9.21 -12.99
N GLY A 156 23.78 7.89 -13.13
CA GLY A 156 24.54 6.87 -12.40
C GLY A 156 24.12 6.69 -10.93
N ARG A 157 22.99 7.25 -10.51
CA ARG A 157 22.53 7.20 -9.11
C ARG A 157 21.84 5.89 -8.73
N GLY A 158 21.26 5.15 -9.69
CA GLY A 158 20.36 4.04 -9.39
C GLY A 158 19.08 4.49 -8.68
N ALA A 159 18.70 5.76 -8.83
CA ALA A 159 17.62 6.41 -8.09
C ALA A 159 17.05 7.60 -8.88
N LEU A 160 15.98 8.19 -8.34
CA LEU A 160 15.42 9.44 -8.86
C LEU A 160 16.37 10.64 -8.63
N PRO A 161 16.23 11.73 -9.42
CA PRO A 161 15.43 11.82 -10.64
C PRO A 161 16.05 11.01 -11.78
N LEU A 162 15.21 10.53 -12.70
CA LEU A 162 15.63 9.78 -13.89
C LEU A 162 14.81 10.20 -15.12
N THR A 163 15.36 9.94 -16.31
CA THR A 163 14.68 10.10 -17.59
C THR A 163 14.68 8.78 -18.34
N VAL A 164 13.50 8.31 -18.74
CA VAL A 164 13.34 7.19 -19.66
C VAL A 164 13.23 7.75 -21.08
N HIS A 165 14.12 7.33 -21.97
CA HIS A 165 14.09 7.70 -23.38
C HIS A 165 13.21 6.70 -24.14
N GLY A 166 11.89 6.93 -24.11
CA GLY A 166 10.88 6.03 -24.66
C GLY A 166 11.05 5.81 -26.17
N GLY A 167 11.10 4.53 -26.57
CA GLY A 167 11.29 4.11 -27.96
C GLY A 167 10.00 3.68 -28.67
N GLY A 168 8.85 3.73 -27.98
CA GLY A 168 7.57 3.19 -28.45
C GLY A 168 7.43 1.67 -28.29
N ALA A 169 8.49 0.98 -27.87
CA ALA A 169 8.53 -0.46 -27.63
C ALA A 169 9.69 -0.81 -26.69
N LEU A 170 9.58 -1.95 -26.02
CA LEU A 170 10.66 -2.56 -25.24
C LEU A 170 10.81 -4.02 -25.67
N GLU A 171 12.05 -4.49 -25.78
CA GLU A 171 12.34 -5.84 -26.28
C GLU A 171 11.79 -6.91 -25.34
N GLY A 172 12.02 -6.76 -24.03
CA GLY A 172 11.62 -7.76 -23.06
C GLY A 172 12.60 -8.95 -23.00
N GLY A 173 12.10 -10.13 -22.66
CA GLY A 173 12.91 -11.34 -22.52
C GLY A 173 13.22 -11.71 -21.06
N THR A 174 14.37 -12.33 -20.80
CA THR A 174 14.73 -12.83 -19.47
C THR A 174 15.54 -11.79 -18.68
N VAL A 175 15.22 -11.64 -17.40
CA VAL A 175 15.96 -10.77 -16.49
C VAL A 175 16.06 -11.38 -15.10
N GLU A 176 17.24 -11.27 -14.50
CA GLU A 176 17.47 -11.60 -13.10
C GLU A 176 17.35 -10.34 -12.23
N ILE A 177 16.69 -10.45 -11.09
CA ILE A 177 16.49 -9.32 -10.18
C ILE A 177 16.56 -9.74 -8.71
N ASP A 178 17.35 -9.00 -7.93
CA ASP A 178 17.26 -9.08 -6.48
C ASP A 178 16.09 -8.23 -5.98
N ALA A 179 15.02 -8.90 -5.54
CA ALA A 179 13.80 -8.29 -5.01
C ALA A 179 13.69 -8.40 -3.48
N SER A 180 14.78 -8.73 -2.78
CA SER A 180 14.79 -8.85 -1.32
C SER A 180 14.41 -7.57 -0.58
N ASN A 181 14.59 -6.41 -1.22
CA ASN A 181 14.20 -5.12 -0.65
C ASN A 181 12.77 -4.69 -1.00
N SER A 182 12.14 -5.25 -2.04
CA SER A 182 10.77 -4.88 -2.43
C SER A 182 10.16 -5.82 -3.47
N SER A 183 8.97 -6.38 -3.18
CA SER A 183 8.18 -7.09 -4.19
C SER A 183 7.70 -6.21 -5.33
N GLN A 184 7.68 -4.89 -5.15
CA GLN A 184 7.27 -3.95 -6.19
C GLN A 184 8.18 -4.04 -7.42
N PHE A 185 9.42 -4.50 -7.27
CA PHE A 185 10.32 -4.65 -8.41
C PHE A 185 9.83 -5.72 -9.38
N VAL A 186 9.39 -6.86 -8.86
CA VAL A 186 8.79 -7.92 -9.67
C VAL A 186 7.47 -7.41 -10.25
N SER A 187 6.55 -6.90 -9.42
CA SER A 187 5.26 -6.36 -9.90
C SER A 187 5.40 -5.31 -11.01
N ALA A 188 6.38 -4.41 -10.90
CA ALA A 188 6.64 -3.36 -11.88
C ALA A 188 6.89 -3.91 -13.28
N LEU A 189 7.76 -4.92 -13.37
CA LEU A 189 8.09 -5.57 -14.64
C LEU A 189 6.89 -6.36 -15.19
N LEU A 190 6.20 -7.12 -14.32
CA LEU A 190 5.08 -7.96 -14.75
C LEU A 190 3.91 -7.15 -15.32
N LEU A 191 3.59 -5.99 -14.75
CA LEU A 191 2.44 -5.17 -15.16
C LEU A 191 2.52 -4.70 -16.63
N SER A 192 3.72 -4.34 -17.09
CA SER A 192 3.94 -3.84 -18.46
C SER A 192 4.34 -4.94 -19.44
N ALA A 193 4.73 -6.11 -18.93
CA ALA A 193 5.27 -7.20 -19.72
C ALA A 193 4.42 -7.68 -20.90
N PRO A 194 3.07 -7.75 -20.84
CA PRO A 194 2.29 -8.15 -22.01
C PRO A 194 2.54 -7.26 -23.23
N ARG A 195 2.99 -6.01 -23.02
CA ARG A 195 3.25 -5.03 -24.08
C ARG A 195 4.71 -4.99 -24.54
N PHE A 196 5.60 -5.81 -23.98
CA PHE A 196 6.97 -5.98 -24.48
C PHE A 196 6.98 -6.94 -25.68
N ASN A 197 7.94 -6.81 -26.59
CA ASN A 197 8.00 -7.61 -27.83
C ASN A 197 8.03 -9.12 -27.53
N HIS A 198 8.79 -9.52 -26.50
CA HIS A 198 8.96 -10.91 -26.10
C HIS A 198 8.35 -11.25 -24.74
N GLY A 199 7.49 -10.38 -24.20
CA GLY A 199 7.02 -10.53 -22.82
C GLY A 199 8.16 -10.35 -21.81
N VAL A 200 8.07 -10.98 -20.65
CA VAL A 200 9.17 -11.03 -19.68
C VAL A 200 9.22 -12.36 -18.93
N GLU A 201 10.43 -12.82 -18.64
CA GLU A 201 10.72 -13.83 -17.63
C GLU A 201 11.54 -13.16 -16.52
N VAL A 202 10.92 -12.96 -15.36
CA VAL A 202 11.56 -12.36 -14.18
C VAL A 202 12.01 -13.48 -13.25
N ARG A 203 13.32 -13.57 -13.02
CA ARG A 203 13.96 -14.52 -12.09
C ARG A 203 14.43 -13.79 -10.85
N HIS A 204 13.82 -14.07 -9.72
CA HIS A 204 14.29 -13.54 -8.45
C HIS A 204 15.49 -14.34 -7.91
N VAL A 205 16.63 -13.67 -7.73
CA VAL A 205 17.92 -14.28 -7.31
C VAL A 205 18.34 -13.94 -5.87
N GLY A 206 17.55 -13.12 -5.16
CA GLY A 206 17.85 -12.73 -3.79
C GLY A 206 17.53 -13.82 -2.76
N ALA A 207 17.99 -13.59 -1.53
CA ALA A 207 17.84 -14.55 -0.43
C ALA A 207 16.41 -14.59 0.14
N THR A 208 15.72 -13.46 0.12
CA THR A 208 14.36 -13.30 0.62
C THR A 208 13.48 -12.62 -0.41
N LEU A 209 12.17 -12.86 -0.36
CA LEU A 209 11.19 -12.17 -1.19
C LEU A 209 10.02 -11.73 -0.31
N PRO A 210 10.04 -10.50 0.21
CA PRO A 210 8.97 -10.02 1.07
C PRO A 210 7.70 -9.78 0.26
N SER A 211 6.55 -9.68 0.94
CA SER A 211 5.30 -9.18 0.35
C SER A 211 4.84 -9.96 -0.90
N LEU A 212 4.97 -11.30 -0.90
CA LEU A 212 4.49 -12.16 -1.99
C LEU A 212 3.00 -11.96 -2.35
N PRO A 213 2.08 -11.64 -1.42
CA PRO A 213 0.69 -11.33 -1.75
C PRO A 213 0.54 -10.21 -2.80
N HIS A 214 1.44 -9.22 -2.83
CA HIS A 214 1.42 -8.16 -3.84
C HIS A 214 1.82 -8.65 -5.24
N ILE A 215 2.68 -9.66 -5.34
CA ILE A 215 3.00 -10.30 -6.63
C ILE A 215 1.80 -11.13 -7.09
N LYS A 216 1.19 -11.90 -6.19
CA LYS A 216 -0.03 -12.67 -6.47
C LYS A 216 -1.17 -11.78 -6.96
N MET A 217 -1.40 -10.64 -6.30
CA MET A 217 -2.35 -9.61 -6.74
C MET A 217 -2.04 -9.13 -8.15
N THR A 218 -0.77 -8.90 -8.47
CA THR A 218 -0.36 -8.47 -9.82
C THR A 218 -0.70 -9.54 -10.86
N VAL A 219 -0.40 -10.81 -10.57
CA VAL A 219 -0.68 -11.95 -11.45
C VAL A 219 -2.18 -12.13 -11.66
N GLU A 220 -2.99 -12.07 -10.60
CA GLU A 220 -4.45 -12.21 -10.70
C GLU A 220 -5.07 -11.11 -11.56
N MET A 221 -4.63 -9.86 -11.37
CA MET A 221 -5.11 -8.73 -12.15
C MET A 221 -4.66 -8.82 -13.62
N LEU A 222 -3.43 -9.25 -13.89
CA LEU A 222 -2.94 -9.53 -15.25
C LEU A 222 -3.81 -10.59 -15.94
N ARG A 223 -4.08 -11.72 -15.26
CA ARG A 223 -4.95 -12.79 -15.78
C ARG A 223 -6.37 -12.29 -16.02
N ALA A 224 -6.92 -11.46 -15.14
CA ALA A 224 -8.23 -10.83 -15.33
C ALA A 224 -8.27 -9.91 -16.56
N ALA A 225 -7.17 -9.21 -16.83
CA ALA A 225 -6.99 -8.40 -18.03
C ALA A 225 -6.64 -9.22 -19.29
N GLY A 226 -6.60 -10.57 -19.19
CA GLY A 226 -6.40 -11.47 -20.33
C GLY A 226 -4.96 -11.90 -20.59
N ALA A 227 -3.99 -11.48 -19.77
CA ALA A 227 -2.61 -11.90 -19.93
C ALA A 227 -2.39 -13.36 -19.54
N GLN A 228 -1.46 -14.03 -20.22
CA GLN A 228 -0.99 -15.36 -19.84
C GLN A 228 0.23 -15.22 -18.93
N VAL A 229 0.12 -15.79 -17.72
CA VAL A 229 1.16 -15.70 -16.70
C VAL A 229 1.43 -17.09 -16.11
N ASP A 230 2.67 -17.56 -16.29
CA ASP A 230 3.21 -18.74 -15.58
C ASP A 230 3.83 -18.29 -14.24
N THR A 231 3.60 -19.10 -13.21
CA THR A 231 3.93 -18.78 -11.82
C THR A 231 4.42 -20.01 -11.07
N PRO A 232 5.24 -19.83 -10.03
CA PRO A 232 5.69 -20.95 -9.20
C PRO A 232 4.53 -21.79 -8.64
N GLU A 233 3.44 -21.15 -8.22
CA GLU A 233 2.26 -21.80 -7.64
C GLU A 233 1.43 -22.60 -8.67
N ALA A 234 1.66 -22.37 -9.97
CA ALA A 234 0.98 -23.08 -11.06
C ALA A 234 1.81 -24.25 -11.62
N GLY A 235 2.86 -24.67 -10.90
CA GLY A 235 3.80 -25.71 -11.34
C GLY A 235 5.01 -25.17 -12.10
N GLY A 236 5.17 -23.83 -12.16
CA GLY A 236 6.35 -23.18 -12.73
C GLY A 236 7.59 -23.28 -11.82
N GLU A 237 8.70 -22.77 -12.34
CA GLU A 237 9.99 -22.74 -11.62
C GLU A 237 9.92 -21.81 -10.39
N LYS A 238 10.52 -22.24 -9.27
CA LYS A 238 10.55 -21.44 -8.03
C LYS A 238 11.20 -20.08 -8.28
N ASN A 239 10.60 -19.02 -7.74
CA ASN A 239 11.08 -17.64 -7.85
C ASN A 239 11.13 -17.10 -9.30
N VAL A 240 10.39 -17.72 -10.24
CA VAL A 240 10.32 -17.26 -11.63
C VAL A 240 8.89 -16.99 -12.03
N TRP A 241 8.66 -15.82 -12.63
CA TRP A 241 7.38 -15.42 -13.21
C TRP A 241 7.56 -15.13 -14.69
N ARG A 242 6.72 -15.71 -15.54
CA ARG A 242 6.75 -15.47 -16.99
C ARG A 242 5.44 -14.89 -17.45
N VAL A 243 5.49 -13.75 -18.13
CA VAL A 243 4.35 -13.11 -18.76
C VAL A 243 4.56 -13.13 -20.25
N ALA A 244 3.66 -13.77 -20.98
CA ALA A 244 3.73 -13.83 -22.44
C ALA A 244 3.35 -12.47 -23.06
N PRO A 245 3.92 -12.10 -24.22
CA PRO A 245 3.46 -10.94 -24.96
C PRO A 245 2.01 -11.14 -25.42
N GLY A 246 1.20 -10.09 -25.38
CA GLY A 246 -0.21 -10.15 -25.75
C GLY A 246 -0.98 -8.86 -25.50
N ALA A 247 -2.12 -8.73 -26.18
CA ALA A 247 -3.04 -7.63 -25.96
C ALA A 247 -3.73 -7.79 -24.59
N LEU A 248 -3.73 -6.71 -23.80
CA LEU A 248 -4.56 -6.59 -22.61
C LEU A 248 -5.95 -6.12 -22.99
N LEU A 249 -6.97 -6.63 -22.29
CA LEU A 249 -8.37 -6.30 -22.52
C LEU A 249 -8.82 -5.14 -21.61
N GLY A 250 -9.62 -4.24 -22.15
CA GLY A 250 -10.30 -3.22 -21.36
C GLY A 250 -11.37 -3.89 -20.52
N ARG A 251 -11.19 -3.91 -19.20
CA ARG A 251 -12.11 -4.56 -18.27
C ARG A 251 -12.87 -3.55 -17.43
N ASP A 252 -14.01 -3.98 -16.91
CA ASP A 252 -14.68 -3.33 -15.79
C ASP A 252 -14.11 -3.93 -14.49
N MET A 253 -13.10 -3.28 -13.92
CA MET A 253 -12.37 -3.74 -12.75
C MET A 253 -12.94 -3.10 -11.49
N VAL A 254 -13.53 -3.91 -10.62
CA VAL A 254 -14.03 -3.45 -9.32
C VAL A 254 -12.90 -3.51 -8.30
N VAL A 255 -12.57 -2.35 -7.73
CA VAL A 255 -11.60 -2.26 -6.64
C VAL A 255 -12.26 -2.71 -5.34
N GLU A 256 -11.57 -3.61 -4.63
CA GLU A 256 -11.90 -4.07 -3.27
C GLU A 256 -11.57 -2.98 -2.24
N PRO A 257 -12.22 -2.97 -1.05
CA PRO A 257 -11.79 -2.13 0.06
C PRO A 257 -10.31 -2.35 0.43
N ASP A 258 -9.63 -1.32 0.91
CA ASP A 258 -8.24 -1.42 1.35
C ASP A 258 -8.15 -2.15 2.70
N LEU A 259 -7.86 -3.45 2.65
CA LEU A 259 -7.86 -4.28 3.86
C LEU A 259 -6.73 -3.90 4.84
N SER A 260 -5.68 -3.25 4.35
CA SER A 260 -4.59 -2.76 5.19
C SER A 260 -4.95 -1.43 5.88
N ASN A 261 -5.82 -0.61 5.29
CA ASN A 261 -6.41 0.57 5.95
C ASN A 261 -7.63 0.21 6.82
N ALA A 262 -8.17 -1.02 6.72
CA ALA A 262 -9.15 -1.51 7.68
C ALA A 262 -8.53 -1.74 9.07
N GLN A 263 -7.21 -1.98 9.12
CA GLN A 263 -6.46 -2.27 10.34
C GLN A 263 -6.75 -1.36 11.54
N PRO A 264 -6.63 -0.02 11.45
CA PRO A 264 -6.87 0.84 12.61
C PRO A 264 -8.29 0.69 13.16
N PHE A 265 -9.29 0.49 12.32
CA PHE A 265 -10.68 0.33 12.75
C PHE A 265 -10.92 -1.03 13.44
N LEU A 266 -10.34 -2.11 12.89
CA LEU A 266 -10.34 -3.42 13.56
C LEU A 266 -9.58 -3.36 14.89
N ALA A 267 -8.46 -2.65 14.95
CA ALA A 267 -7.69 -2.43 16.16
C ALA A 267 -8.48 -1.61 17.21
N ALA A 268 -9.34 -0.68 16.78
CA ALA A 268 -10.21 0.04 17.71
C ALA A 268 -11.18 -0.88 18.45
N ALA A 269 -11.85 -1.80 17.74
CA ALA A 269 -12.66 -2.85 18.37
C ALA A 269 -11.82 -3.72 19.30
N MET A 270 -10.61 -4.09 18.88
CA MET A 270 -9.69 -4.89 19.68
C MET A 270 -9.31 -4.21 21.01
N VAL A 271 -8.89 -2.95 20.96
CA VAL A 271 -8.41 -2.16 22.11
C VAL A 271 -9.55 -1.81 23.07
N THR A 272 -10.75 -1.57 22.55
CA THR A 272 -11.88 -1.12 23.37
C THR A 272 -12.79 -2.27 23.83
N GLY A 273 -12.55 -3.51 23.37
CA GLY A 273 -13.45 -4.63 23.62
C GLY A 273 -14.80 -4.51 22.92
N GLY A 274 -14.86 -3.72 21.85
CA GLY A 274 -16.06 -3.47 21.06
C GLY A 274 -16.17 -4.35 19.81
N THR A 275 -17.06 -3.97 18.89
CA THR A 275 -17.29 -4.65 17.61
C THR A 275 -17.27 -3.65 16.45
N VAL A 276 -16.44 -3.94 15.45
CA VAL A 276 -16.42 -3.19 14.18
C VAL A 276 -16.77 -4.11 13.03
N THR A 277 -17.68 -3.66 12.18
CA THR A 277 -18.03 -4.31 10.90
C THR A 277 -17.41 -3.55 9.74
N ILE A 278 -16.67 -4.24 8.87
CA ILE A 278 -16.16 -3.68 7.61
C ILE A 278 -16.96 -4.28 6.45
N PRO A 279 -17.86 -3.51 5.82
CA PRO A 279 -18.63 -3.96 4.66
C PRO A 279 -17.74 -4.35 3.48
N ASP A 280 -18.31 -5.12 2.55
CA ASP A 280 -17.67 -5.51 1.28
C ASP A 280 -16.33 -6.25 1.42
N TRP A 281 -16.05 -6.82 2.59
CA TRP A 281 -14.86 -7.65 2.77
C TRP A 281 -14.91 -8.86 1.82
N PRO A 282 -13.92 -9.02 0.94
CA PRO A 282 -13.95 -10.04 -0.10
C PRO A 282 -13.84 -11.45 0.51
N ARG A 283 -14.62 -12.41 -0.02
CA ARG A 283 -14.54 -13.82 0.39
C ARG A 283 -13.22 -14.48 0.01
N ARG A 284 -12.56 -13.98 -1.04
CA ARG A 284 -11.23 -14.38 -1.49
C ARG A 284 -10.51 -13.14 -1.97
N THR A 285 -9.27 -12.95 -1.55
CA THR A 285 -8.44 -11.80 -1.92
C THR A 285 -6.98 -12.16 -1.83
N THR A 286 -6.15 -11.41 -2.55
CA THR A 286 -4.69 -11.40 -2.42
C THR A 286 -4.18 -10.23 -1.59
N GLN A 287 -5.06 -9.40 -1.04
CA GLN A 287 -4.66 -8.27 -0.22
C GLN A 287 -4.06 -8.74 1.11
N PRO A 288 -2.88 -8.23 1.50
CA PRO A 288 -2.20 -8.65 2.73
C PRO A 288 -2.99 -8.33 4.01
N GLY A 289 -3.84 -7.30 3.99
CA GLY A 289 -4.72 -6.96 5.11
C GLY A 289 -5.69 -8.08 5.51
N ASP A 290 -5.95 -9.08 4.66
CA ASP A 290 -6.76 -10.25 5.05
C ASP A 290 -6.14 -11.06 6.19
N ALA A 291 -4.81 -10.99 6.35
CA ALA A 291 -4.09 -11.66 7.45
C ALA A 291 -4.51 -11.16 8.84
N LEU A 292 -5.08 -9.94 8.95
CA LEU A 292 -5.59 -9.40 10.21
C LEU A 292 -6.63 -10.30 10.86
N ARG A 293 -7.43 -11.04 10.06
CA ARG A 293 -8.41 -11.99 10.57
C ARG A 293 -7.76 -13.05 11.46
N SER A 294 -6.62 -13.59 11.03
CA SER A 294 -5.89 -14.60 11.79
C SER A 294 -5.10 -13.95 12.92
N ILE A 295 -4.34 -12.90 12.62
CA ILE A 295 -3.41 -12.26 13.56
C ILE A 295 -4.17 -11.69 14.76
N PHE A 296 -5.22 -10.90 14.53
CA PHE A 296 -5.96 -10.30 15.63
C PHE A 296 -6.81 -11.32 16.39
N THR A 297 -7.20 -12.43 15.77
CA THR A 297 -7.84 -13.56 16.49
C THR A 297 -6.85 -14.24 17.43
N GLU A 298 -5.61 -14.49 16.97
CA GLU A 298 -4.54 -15.07 17.80
C GLU A 298 -4.18 -14.15 18.98
N MET A 299 -4.22 -12.83 18.78
CA MET A 299 -4.04 -11.85 19.84
C MET A 299 -5.26 -11.66 20.76
N GLY A 300 -6.30 -12.50 20.63
CA GLY A 300 -7.45 -12.53 21.55
C GLY A 300 -8.76 -11.96 21.01
N GLY A 301 -8.82 -11.49 19.77
CA GLY A 301 -10.06 -11.08 19.12
C GLY A 301 -10.92 -12.24 18.61
N SER A 302 -12.10 -11.91 18.07
CA SER A 302 -12.97 -12.83 17.35
C SER A 302 -13.34 -12.23 16.00
N CYS A 303 -13.35 -13.06 14.95
CA CYS A 303 -13.54 -12.61 13.59
C CYS A 303 -14.52 -13.52 12.84
N GLU A 304 -15.57 -12.94 12.27
CA GLU A 304 -16.57 -13.63 11.47
C GLU A 304 -16.78 -12.91 10.14
N LEU A 305 -16.75 -13.67 9.03
CA LEU A 305 -17.13 -13.14 7.72
C LEU A 305 -18.60 -13.44 7.46
N THR A 306 -19.43 -12.40 7.47
CA THR A 306 -20.88 -12.47 7.30
C THR A 306 -21.32 -11.85 5.98
N ASP A 307 -22.61 -11.88 5.67
CA ASP A 307 -23.16 -11.18 4.51
C ASP A 307 -23.11 -9.65 4.64
N ALA A 308 -22.97 -9.12 5.87
CA ALA A 308 -22.77 -7.69 6.11
C ALA A 308 -21.30 -7.25 5.93
N GLY A 309 -20.37 -8.19 5.73
CA GLY A 309 -18.93 -7.96 5.68
C GLY A 309 -18.18 -8.65 6.82
N LEU A 310 -16.98 -8.18 7.10
CA LEU A 310 -16.15 -8.71 8.18
C LEU A 310 -16.58 -8.10 9.51
N VAL A 311 -17.10 -8.92 10.41
CA VAL A 311 -17.40 -8.53 11.79
C VAL A 311 -16.20 -8.94 12.65
N PHE A 312 -15.61 -7.97 13.35
CA PHE A 312 -14.52 -8.20 14.27
C PHE A 312 -14.86 -7.67 15.65
N THR A 313 -14.69 -8.50 16.67
CA THR A 313 -15.02 -8.20 18.06
C THR A 313 -13.78 -8.37 18.94
N GLY A 314 -13.43 -7.33 19.70
CA GLY A 314 -12.45 -7.44 20.78
C GLY A 314 -13.05 -8.13 21.99
N THR A 315 -12.29 -8.99 22.66
CA THR A 315 -12.78 -9.74 23.84
C THR A 315 -12.49 -9.04 25.17
N GLY A 316 -11.87 -7.85 25.12
CA GLY A 316 -11.46 -7.08 26.29
C GLY A 316 -10.09 -7.46 26.86
N THR A 317 -9.41 -8.47 26.29
CA THR A 317 -8.00 -8.78 26.60
C THR A 317 -7.23 -8.90 25.30
N ILE A 318 -6.04 -8.29 25.26
CA ILE A 318 -5.11 -8.37 24.13
C ILE A 318 -3.91 -9.19 24.59
N HIS A 319 -3.63 -10.28 23.88
CA HIS A 319 -2.44 -11.09 24.10
C HIS A 319 -1.31 -10.68 23.17
N GLY A 320 -0.08 -10.81 23.66
CA GLY A 320 1.10 -10.71 22.83
C GLY A 320 1.16 -11.84 21.80
N ILE A 321 1.97 -11.65 20.75
CA ILE A 321 2.08 -12.58 19.62
C ILE A 321 3.52 -12.73 19.15
N ASP A 322 3.88 -13.93 18.71
CA ASP A 322 5.10 -14.18 17.93
C ASP A 322 4.71 -14.47 16.48
N VAL A 323 4.93 -13.50 15.58
CA VAL A 323 4.44 -13.56 14.21
C VAL A 323 5.50 -13.14 13.19
N ASP A 324 5.57 -13.91 12.09
CA ASP A 324 6.32 -13.52 10.90
C ASP A 324 5.42 -12.66 10.00
N LEU A 325 5.85 -11.42 9.77
CA LEU A 325 5.12 -10.45 8.96
C LEU A 325 5.77 -10.23 7.58
N GLY A 326 6.68 -11.09 7.14
CA GLY A 326 7.40 -10.94 5.87
C GLY A 326 6.49 -10.77 4.65
N ASP A 327 5.35 -11.47 4.62
CA ASP A 327 4.34 -11.36 3.55
C ASP A 327 3.39 -10.16 3.70
N VAL A 328 3.27 -9.60 4.90
CA VAL A 328 2.27 -8.59 5.26
C VAL A 328 2.88 -7.42 6.01
N GLY A 329 4.13 -7.09 5.72
CA GLY A 329 4.95 -6.16 6.52
C GLY A 329 4.33 -4.78 6.67
N GLU A 330 3.47 -4.35 5.76
CA GLU A 330 2.75 -3.09 5.89
C GLU A 330 1.78 -3.02 7.09
N LEU A 331 1.39 -4.16 7.67
CA LEU A 331 0.57 -4.23 8.88
C LEU A 331 1.37 -4.01 10.17
N THR A 332 2.70 -3.98 10.11
CA THR A 332 3.57 -3.86 11.30
C THR A 332 3.23 -2.68 12.20
N PRO A 333 2.99 -1.45 11.70
CA PRO A 333 2.69 -0.31 12.58
C PRO A 333 1.43 -0.50 13.44
N GLY A 334 0.34 -0.99 12.85
CA GLY A 334 -0.89 -1.23 13.61
C GLY A 334 -0.78 -2.44 14.55
N ILE A 335 -0.07 -3.50 14.15
CA ILE A 335 0.17 -4.66 15.03
C ILE A 335 1.06 -4.26 16.22
N ALA A 336 2.10 -3.45 15.98
CA ALA A 336 2.97 -2.94 17.03
C ALA A 336 2.21 -2.03 18.03
N ALA A 337 1.30 -1.18 17.54
CA ALA A 337 0.43 -0.37 18.38
C ALA A 337 -0.48 -1.23 19.28
N VAL A 338 -1.11 -2.27 18.73
CA VAL A 338 -1.92 -3.22 19.51
C VAL A 338 -1.07 -4.01 20.51
N ALA A 339 0.10 -4.50 20.08
CA ALA A 339 1.03 -5.24 20.92
C ALA A 339 1.58 -4.42 22.09
N ALA A 340 1.76 -3.11 21.93
CA ALA A 340 2.17 -2.23 23.02
C ALA A 340 1.11 -2.13 24.15
N LEU A 341 -0.15 -2.45 23.83
CA LEU A 341 -1.29 -2.45 24.76
C LEU A 341 -1.66 -3.85 25.26
N ALA A 342 -0.88 -4.89 24.92
CA ALA A 342 -1.15 -6.27 25.29
C ALA A 342 -0.83 -6.59 26.76
N ASP A 343 -1.24 -7.77 27.23
CA ASP A 343 -0.93 -8.30 28.57
C ASP A 343 0.38 -9.12 28.63
N SER A 344 0.97 -9.41 27.47
CA SER A 344 2.12 -10.30 27.31
C SER A 344 3.03 -9.84 26.17
N PRO A 345 4.33 -10.21 26.17
CA PRO A 345 5.29 -9.77 25.16
C PRO A 345 4.98 -10.25 23.75
N SER A 346 5.38 -9.46 22.76
CA SER A 346 5.28 -9.77 21.33
C SER A 346 6.63 -9.76 20.62
N THR A 347 6.75 -10.56 19.57
CA THR A 347 7.89 -10.58 18.64
C THR A 347 7.36 -10.52 17.22
N LEU A 348 7.68 -9.44 16.50
CA LEU A 348 7.31 -9.23 15.09
C LEU A 348 8.56 -9.47 14.24
N ARG A 349 8.55 -10.45 13.34
CA ARG A 349 9.73 -10.91 12.56
C ARG A 349 9.54 -10.71 11.05
N GLY A 350 10.62 -10.90 10.28
CA GLY A 350 10.56 -10.95 8.81
C GLY A 350 10.39 -9.60 8.09
N VAL A 351 10.50 -8.48 8.82
CA VAL A 351 10.18 -7.13 8.34
C VAL A 351 11.41 -6.23 8.21
N ALA A 352 12.62 -6.79 8.05
CA ALA A 352 13.85 -6.01 7.82
C ALA A 352 13.71 -4.96 6.68
N HIS A 353 12.92 -5.27 5.65
CA HIS A 353 12.69 -4.41 4.48
C HIS A 353 11.92 -3.11 4.80
N LEU A 354 11.25 -3.02 5.96
CA LEU A 354 10.51 -1.83 6.39
C LEU A 354 11.40 -0.61 6.65
N ARG A 355 12.72 -0.78 6.74
CA ARG A 355 13.70 0.31 6.84
C ARG A 355 13.70 1.24 5.63
N LEU A 356 13.32 0.69 4.48
CA LEU A 356 13.39 1.34 3.17
C LEU A 356 12.01 1.79 2.67
N HIS A 357 11.01 1.80 3.56
CA HIS A 357 9.65 2.25 3.27
C HIS A 357 9.54 3.78 3.34
N GLU A 358 8.32 4.30 3.49
CA GLU A 358 8.03 5.73 3.66
C GLU A 358 8.97 6.42 4.65
N THR A 359 9.20 5.78 5.79
CA THR A 359 10.25 6.07 6.77
C THR A 359 10.97 4.76 7.12
N ASP A 360 12.01 4.80 7.96
CA ASP A 360 12.46 3.60 8.66
C ASP A 360 11.42 3.26 9.74
N ARG A 361 10.45 2.43 9.38
CA ARG A 361 9.31 2.12 10.27
C ARG A 361 9.72 1.40 11.54
N LEU A 362 10.80 0.61 11.52
CA LEU A 362 11.21 -0.13 12.71
C LEU A 362 11.85 0.83 13.72
N ALA A 363 12.72 1.71 13.25
CA ALA A 363 13.31 2.76 14.07
C ALA A 363 12.25 3.74 14.59
N ALA A 364 11.31 4.15 13.72
CA ALA A 364 10.23 5.06 14.09
C ALA A 364 9.31 4.44 15.16
N LEU A 365 8.81 3.21 14.96
CA LEU A 365 7.96 2.54 15.96
C LEU A 365 8.69 2.34 17.30
N THR A 366 9.96 1.94 17.24
CA THR A 366 10.79 1.78 18.45
C THR A 366 10.89 3.09 19.21
N LYS A 367 11.23 4.18 18.52
CA LYS A 367 11.38 5.50 19.14
C LYS A 367 10.05 6.01 19.71
N GLU A 368 9.02 6.11 18.88
CA GLU A 368 7.78 6.79 19.27
C GLU A 368 7.02 6.03 20.37
N ILE A 369 7.03 4.69 20.37
CA ILE A 369 6.42 3.91 21.45
C ILE A 369 7.22 4.06 22.76
N ASN A 370 8.55 4.10 22.70
CA ASN A 370 9.40 4.30 23.87
C ASN A 370 9.30 5.72 24.43
N GLU A 371 9.10 6.74 23.60
CA GLU A 371 8.86 8.13 24.04
C GLU A 371 7.53 8.30 24.80
N LEU A 372 6.56 7.40 24.56
CA LEU A 372 5.34 7.29 25.36
C LEU A 372 5.51 6.38 26.60
N GLY A 373 6.74 5.97 26.95
CA GLY A 373 7.03 5.13 28.12
C GLY A 373 6.95 3.62 27.86
N GLY A 374 6.90 3.20 26.60
CA GLY A 374 6.92 1.80 26.19
C GLY A 374 8.29 1.10 26.39
N ASP A 375 8.34 -0.18 26.02
CA ASP A 375 9.55 -1.02 26.03
C ASP A 375 9.60 -1.84 24.73
N VAL A 376 10.07 -1.18 23.67
CA VAL A 376 10.28 -1.74 22.34
C VAL A 376 11.77 -1.80 22.06
N THR A 377 12.22 -2.97 21.61
CA THR A 377 13.58 -3.20 21.12
C THR A 377 13.53 -3.58 19.66
N GLU A 378 14.21 -2.81 18.83
CA GLU A 378 14.43 -3.17 17.43
C GLU A 378 15.35 -4.38 17.33
N THR A 379 14.99 -5.34 16.47
CA THR A 379 15.83 -6.50 16.14
C THR A 379 16.39 -6.35 14.72
N ALA A 380 17.25 -7.30 14.30
CA ALA A 380 17.81 -7.28 12.94
C ALA A 380 16.70 -7.27 11.86
N ASP A 381 15.62 -8.01 12.09
CA ASP A 381 14.53 -8.25 11.14
C ASP A 381 13.14 -7.81 11.63
N GLY A 382 13.05 -7.03 12.71
CA GLY A 382 11.78 -6.89 13.40
C GLY A 382 11.79 -6.05 14.67
N LEU A 383 10.81 -6.34 15.54
CA LEU A 383 10.58 -5.67 16.82
C LEU A 383 10.29 -6.70 17.91
N HIS A 384 10.87 -6.51 19.08
CA HIS A 384 10.42 -7.15 20.32
C HIS A 384 9.73 -6.10 21.19
N ILE A 385 8.50 -6.39 21.64
CA ILE A 385 7.65 -5.44 22.36
C ILE A 385 7.29 -6.06 23.70
N ARG A 386 7.69 -5.40 24.80
CA ARG A 386 7.27 -5.76 26.15
C ARG A 386 6.23 -4.73 26.61
N PRO A 387 4.98 -5.13 26.84
CA PRO A 387 3.97 -4.16 27.25
C PRO A 387 4.33 -3.44 28.54
N ARG A 388 4.17 -2.12 28.52
CA ARG A 388 4.35 -1.21 29.65
C ARG A 388 3.19 -0.23 29.69
N ARG A 389 2.94 0.33 30.87
CA ARG A 389 1.99 1.42 30.98
C ARG A 389 2.53 2.64 30.25
N LEU A 390 1.83 3.04 29.19
CA LEU A 390 2.15 4.23 28.42
C LEU A 390 1.64 5.51 29.10
N HIS A 391 2.17 6.66 28.68
CA HIS A 391 1.74 8.00 29.05
C HIS A 391 1.51 8.87 27.81
N GLY A 392 0.79 9.98 27.98
CA GLY A 392 0.59 10.96 26.91
C GLY A 392 1.89 11.62 26.46
N GLY A 393 1.88 12.15 25.24
CA GLY A 393 3.05 12.69 24.57
C GLY A 393 2.79 12.94 23.08
N VAL A 394 3.77 13.48 22.38
CA VAL A 394 3.71 13.65 20.92
C VAL A 394 4.16 12.36 20.26
N PHE A 395 3.41 11.89 19.27
CA PHE A 395 3.74 10.76 18.41
C PHE A 395 4.01 11.28 16.99
N HIS A 396 5.27 11.23 16.57
CA HIS A 396 5.72 11.74 15.28
C HIS A 396 5.41 10.74 14.17
N THR A 397 5.02 11.25 13.00
CA THR A 397 4.52 10.40 11.91
C THR A 397 5.51 10.20 10.79
N TYR A 398 6.56 11.03 10.69
CA TYR A 398 7.57 10.94 9.63
C TYR A 398 6.96 10.95 8.22
N ASP A 399 5.86 11.69 8.05
CA ASP A 399 5.04 11.71 6.83
C ASP A 399 4.60 10.31 6.35
N ASP A 400 4.42 9.37 7.30
CA ASP A 400 3.92 8.03 7.06
C ASP A 400 2.51 7.85 7.64
N HIS A 401 1.55 7.68 6.74
CA HIS A 401 0.15 7.34 7.05
C HIS A 401 -0.02 6.20 8.07
N ARG A 402 0.85 5.17 8.04
CA ARG A 402 0.73 4.02 8.95
C ARG A 402 1.26 4.31 10.35
N MET A 403 2.21 5.23 10.48
CA MET A 403 2.64 5.75 11.78
C MET A 403 1.53 6.59 12.41
N ALA A 404 0.88 7.44 11.60
CA ALA A 404 -0.25 8.24 12.06
C ALA A 404 -1.40 7.38 12.60
N THR A 405 -1.79 6.31 11.89
CA THR A 405 -2.85 5.42 12.37
C THR A 405 -2.43 4.58 13.58
N ALA A 406 -1.15 4.20 13.69
CA ALA A 406 -0.61 3.52 14.87
C ALA A 406 -0.72 4.41 16.14
N GLY A 407 -0.36 5.69 16.03
CA GLY A 407 -0.53 6.66 17.11
C GLY A 407 -2.01 6.83 17.53
N ALA A 408 -2.93 6.78 16.57
CA ALA A 408 -4.37 6.89 16.84
C ALA A 408 -4.90 5.69 17.62
N VAL A 409 -4.44 4.47 17.29
CA VAL A 409 -4.77 3.24 18.03
C VAL A 409 -4.26 3.32 19.47
N ILE A 410 -3.00 3.76 19.68
CA ILE A 410 -2.44 3.92 21.03
C ILE A 410 -3.25 4.94 21.86
N GLY A 411 -3.69 6.03 21.21
CA GLY A 411 -4.48 7.09 21.85
C GLY A 411 -5.82 6.61 22.44
N LEU A 412 -6.41 5.55 21.89
CA LEU A 412 -7.67 4.99 22.42
C LEU A 412 -7.56 4.50 23.86
N ALA A 413 -6.37 4.06 24.28
CA ALA A 413 -6.11 3.53 25.62
C ALA A 413 -5.15 4.42 26.44
N THR A 414 -4.52 5.42 25.82
CA THR A 414 -3.49 6.25 26.44
C THR A 414 -3.89 7.73 26.43
N PRO A 415 -4.32 8.29 27.57
CA PRO A 415 -4.73 9.69 27.63
C PRO A 415 -3.59 10.66 27.27
N GLY A 416 -3.90 11.66 26.44
CA GLY A 416 -2.98 12.77 26.14
C GLY A 416 -1.99 12.52 25.01
N VAL A 417 -2.20 11.50 24.17
CA VAL A 417 -1.42 11.30 22.94
C VAL A 417 -1.80 12.35 21.89
N GLN A 418 -0.79 12.97 21.27
CA GLN A 418 -0.95 13.96 20.20
C GLN A 418 -0.18 13.52 18.96
N ILE A 419 -0.85 13.37 17.83
CA ILE A 419 -0.25 12.86 16.58
C ILE A 419 0.20 14.03 15.73
N GLU A 420 1.48 14.03 15.34
CA GLU A 420 2.02 15.01 14.42
C GLU A 420 1.49 14.77 12.99
N ASN A 421 0.98 15.80 12.33
CA ASN A 421 0.62 15.75 10.91
C ASN A 421 -0.31 14.57 10.55
N VAL A 422 -1.44 14.40 11.26
CA VAL A 422 -2.42 13.35 10.95
C VAL A 422 -2.90 13.38 9.49
N ALA A 423 -2.82 14.54 8.83
CA ALA A 423 -3.15 14.72 7.42
C ALA A 423 -2.29 13.85 6.48
N THR A 424 -1.13 13.37 6.93
CA THR A 424 -0.32 12.40 6.18
C THR A 424 -1.06 11.09 5.86
N THR A 425 -2.14 10.78 6.59
CA THR A 425 -3.05 9.65 6.28
C THR A 425 -3.68 9.76 4.89
N ALA A 426 -3.81 10.97 4.33
CA ALA A 426 -4.34 11.18 2.98
C ALA A 426 -3.55 10.57 1.84
N LYS A 427 -2.36 10.02 2.15
CA LYS A 427 -1.65 9.14 1.24
C LYS A 427 -2.51 7.94 0.79
N THR A 428 -3.29 7.35 1.69
CA THR A 428 -4.11 6.15 1.40
C THR A 428 -5.51 6.18 2.01
N LEU A 429 -5.76 7.08 2.97
CA LEU A 429 -7.02 7.19 3.71
C LEU A 429 -7.32 8.68 4.02
N PRO A 430 -7.71 9.50 3.00
CA PRO A 430 -7.88 10.96 3.13
C PRO A 430 -8.74 11.44 4.27
N ASP A 431 -9.87 10.77 4.49
CA ASP A 431 -10.85 11.17 5.49
C ASP A 431 -10.62 10.49 6.84
N PHE A 432 -9.42 9.93 7.11
CA PHE A 432 -9.15 9.18 8.34
C PHE A 432 -9.58 9.91 9.62
N PRO A 433 -9.23 11.18 9.87
CA PRO A 433 -9.62 11.84 11.12
C PRO A 433 -11.14 11.91 11.32
N ARG A 434 -11.89 12.12 10.23
CA ARG A 434 -13.35 12.15 10.25
C ARG A 434 -13.93 10.74 10.46
N MET A 435 -13.47 9.76 9.67
CA MET A 435 -13.88 8.35 9.81
C MET A 435 -13.61 7.82 11.22
N TRP A 436 -12.48 8.19 11.81
CA TRP A 436 -12.11 7.83 13.17
C TRP A 436 -13.06 8.45 14.20
N ALA A 437 -13.34 9.75 14.09
CA ALA A 437 -14.29 10.43 14.96
C ALA A 437 -15.72 9.87 14.83
N ASP A 438 -16.19 9.64 13.60
CA ASP A 438 -17.52 9.09 13.31
C ASP A 438 -17.68 7.68 13.91
N MET A 439 -16.64 6.84 13.81
CA MET A 439 -16.62 5.50 14.41
C MET A 439 -16.72 5.57 15.95
N LEU A 440 -16.01 6.51 16.58
CA LEU A 440 -16.00 6.64 18.04
C LEU A 440 -17.28 7.30 18.59
N ALA A 441 -17.90 8.21 17.83
CA ALA A 441 -19.15 8.86 18.26
C ALA A 441 -20.33 7.88 18.39
N GLY A 442 -20.32 6.77 17.65
CA GLY A 442 -21.32 5.70 17.76
C GLY A 442 -21.16 4.80 18.99
N ALA A 443 -20.09 4.95 19.78
CA ALA A 443 -19.84 4.14 20.98
C ALA A 443 -20.68 4.55 22.20
N GLY A 444 -21.48 5.62 22.08
CA GLY A 444 -22.23 6.24 23.18
C GLY A 444 -23.76 6.02 23.17
N GLU A 445 -24.30 5.16 22.29
CA GLU A 445 -25.73 4.78 22.28
C GLU A 445 -26.02 3.44 22.94
#